data_AF-A0A1M6QJ38-F1
#
_entry.id   AF-A0A1M6QJ38-F1
#
_cell.length_a   1.000
_cell.length_b   1.000
_cell.length_c   1.000
_cell.angle_alpha   90.00
_cell.angle_beta   90.00
_cell.angle_gamma   90.00
#
_symmetry.space_group_name_H-M   'P 1'
#
loop_
_entity.id
_entity.type
_entity.pdbx_description
1 polymer ?
#
loop_
_entity_poly.entity_id
_entity_poly.type
_entity_poly.pdbx_seq_one_letter_code
_entity_poly.pdbx_strand_id
1 'polypeptide(L)'
;MKSIVYILLAFLPLLGMAQEKNTTIKVSAKAVHIDPSPIYKATVSLSTAFTSYLPDGIDLKQLKSDYKKAVESHGIAWDEIKETPHEFGFETMGYDKEGAVYEFTTTSVEKMRDFLGIRSLGVQRLNAVAILEIDPNEARSLSEMALKDATAKANAIALALGKELGTVEAVEDNQFMGKQVETSIYYDRPVGEYIYTLQVVFATK
;
A
#
# COMPACT_ATOMS: atom_id res chain seq x y z
N MET A 1 -51.51 47.97 10.94
CA MET A 1 -51.31 46.52 11.09
C MET A 1 -51.52 45.73 9.80
N LYS A 2 -52.62 45.94 9.06
CA LYS A 2 -52.89 45.22 7.80
C LYS A 2 -51.76 45.36 6.75
N SER A 3 -51.16 46.53 6.62
CA SER A 3 -50.06 46.79 5.68
C SER A 3 -48.77 46.03 5.98
N ILE A 4 -48.49 45.72 7.26
CA ILE A 4 -47.33 44.92 7.67
C ILE A 4 -47.53 43.44 7.30
N VAL A 5 -48.77 42.95 7.44
CA VAL A 5 -49.14 41.58 7.07
C VAL A 5 -49.00 41.35 5.56
N TYR A 6 -49.38 42.33 4.73
CA TYR A 6 -49.19 42.24 3.28
C TYR A 6 -47.72 42.23 2.86
N ILE A 7 -46.86 42.99 3.55
CA ILE A 7 -45.41 42.95 3.32
C ILE A 7 -44.85 41.58 3.68
N LEU A 8 -45.22 41.02 4.84
CA LEU A 8 -44.76 39.68 5.25
C LEU A 8 -45.21 38.58 4.27
N LEU A 9 -46.44 38.67 3.76
CA LEU A 9 -46.97 37.75 2.73
C LEU A 9 -46.26 37.87 1.38
N ALA A 10 -45.78 39.06 1.02
CA ALA A 10 -45.00 39.25 -0.20
C ALA A 10 -43.59 38.63 -0.12
N PHE A 11 -43.03 38.42 1.08
CA PHE A 11 -41.71 37.82 1.28
C PHE A 11 -41.72 36.29 1.48
N LEU A 12 -42.90 35.67 1.64
CA LEU A 12 -43.06 34.20 1.79
C LEU A 12 -42.47 33.37 0.62
N PRO A 13 -42.56 33.78 -0.66
CA PRO A 13 -41.97 33.03 -1.78
C PRO A 13 -40.43 32.98 -1.76
N LEU A 14 -39.78 33.96 -1.13
CA LEU A 14 -38.31 34.05 -1.06
C LEU A 14 -37.71 33.03 -0.08
N LEU A 15 -38.52 32.48 0.83
CA LEU A 15 -38.09 31.43 1.76
C LEU A 15 -38.01 30.04 1.09
N GLY A 16 -38.76 29.82 0.00
CA GLY A 16 -38.83 28.52 -0.68
C GLY A 16 -37.65 28.20 -1.60
N MET A 17 -36.91 29.21 -2.08
CA MET A 17 -35.76 29.02 -2.99
C MET A 17 -34.40 28.99 -2.30
N ALA A 18 -34.36 29.14 -0.97
CA ALA A 18 -33.11 29.21 -0.21
C ALA A 18 -32.62 27.85 0.32
N GLN A 19 -33.29 26.73 0.02
CA GLN A 19 -33.03 25.43 0.67
C GLN A 19 -32.77 24.21 -0.22
N GLU A 20 -32.69 24.35 -1.55
CA GLU A 20 -32.07 23.28 -2.34
C GLU A 20 -30.56 23.47 -2.36
N LYS A 21 -29.88 23.03 -1.28
CA LYS A 21 -28.47 22.68 -1.44
C LYS A 21 -28.43 21.53 -2.43
N ASN A 22 -27.81 21.76 -3.59
CA ASN A 22 -27.51 20.69 -4.53
C ASN A 22 -26.88 19.53 -3.75
N THR A 23 -27.49 18.35 -3.87
CA THR A 23 -26.95 17.14 -3.28
C THR A 23 -25.58 16.89 -3.90
N THR A 24 -24.62 16.47 -3.09
CA THR A 24 -23.31 16.08 -3.60
C THR A 24 -23.15 14.57 -3.49
N ILE A 25 -22.43 14.00 -4.44
CA ILE A 25 -22.10 12.58 -4.49
C ILE A 25 -20.59 12.46 -4.28
N LYS A 26 -20.20 11.93 -3.12
CA LYS A 26 -18.81 11.62 -2.81
C LYS A 26 -18.55 10.14 -3.09
N VAL A 27 -17.57 9.85 -3.94
CA VAL A 27 -17.16 8.48 -4.30
C VAL A 27 -15.67 8.26 -4.06
N SER A 28 -15.32 7.04 -3.67
CA SER A 28 -13.94 6.56 -3.70
C SER A 28 -13.76 5.73 -4.98
N ALA A 29 -12.85 6.20 -5.81
CA ALA A 29 -12.51 5.58 -7.07
C ALA A 29 -11.15 4.90 -7.00
N LYS A 30 -10.96 3.89 -7.84
CA LYS A 30 -9.75 3.07 -7.84
C LYS A 30 -9.23 2.85 -9.25
N ALA A 31 -7.91 2.83 -9.37
CA ALA A 31 -7.20 2.31 -10.54
C ALA A 31 -6.16 1.29 -10.05
N VAL A 32 -6.02 0.19 -10.79
CA VAL A 32 -5.05 -0.86 -10.47
C VAL A 32 -3.86 -0.72 -11.40
N HIS A 33 -2.68 -0.62 -10.82
CA HIS A 33 -1.39 -0.70 -11.49
C HIS A 33 -0.72 -2.02 -11.12
N ILE A 34 -0.04 -2.65 -12.07
CA ILE A 34 0.84 -3.79 -11.81
C ILE A 34 2.18 -3.41 -12.41
N ASP A 35 3.17 -3.22 -11.54
CA ASP A 35 4.53 -2.91 -11.98
C ASP A 35 5.08 -4.10 -12.78
N PRO A 36 5.53 -3.90 -14.04
CA PRO A 36 6.12 -4.98 -14.85
C PRO A 36 7.51 -5.40 -14.37
N SER A 37 8.18 -4.59 -13.55
CA SER A 37 9.56 -4.77 -13.12
C SER A 37 9.80 -4.33 -11.66
N PRO A 38 9.05 -4.87 -10.69
CA PRO A 38 9.22 -4.48 -9.29
C PRO A 38 10.58 -4.96 -8.75
N ILE A 39 11.10 -4.25 -7.77
CA ILE A 39 12.23 -4.70 -6.98
C ILE A 39 11.70 -5.54 -5.82
N TYR A 40 12.15 -6.79 -5.71
CA TYR A 40 11.79 -7.67 -4.60
C TYR A 40 12.71 -7.41 -3.41
N LYS A 41 12.13 -7.28 -2.21
CA LYS A 41 12.87 -7.18 -0.95
C LYS A 41 12.32 -8.18 0.06
N ALA A 42 13.21 -8.95 0.68
CA ALA A 42 12.85 -9.87 1.75
C ALA A 42 13.75 -9.68 2.97
N THR A 43 13.17 -9.86 4.14
CA THR A 43 13.89 -9.80 5.42
C THR A 43 13.71 -11.09 6.21
N VAL A 44 14.80 -11.54 6.82
CA VAL A 44 14.82 -12.70 7.71
C VAL A 44 15.51 -12.32 9.02
N SER A 45 15.12 -12.96 10.12
CA SER A 45 15.91 -12.94 11.36
C SER A 45 16.72 -14.23 11.46
N LEU A 46 17.87 -14.12 12.12
CA LEU A 46 18.67 -15.25 12.56
C LEU A 46 18.84 -15.13 14.08
N SER A 47 18.43 -16.14 14.84
CA SER A 47 18.56 -16.10 16.29
C SER A 47 18.79 -17.45 16.95
N THR A 48 19.33 -17.39 18.16
CA THR A 48 19.46 -18.55 19.05
C THR A 48 18.16 -18.87 19.81
N ALA A 49 17.12 -18.04 19.68
CA ALA A 49 15.86 -18.25 20.40
C ALA A 49 15.20 -19.60 20.04
N PHE A 50 15.31 -19.99 18.77
CA PHE A 50 14.74 -21.22 18.26
C PHE A 50 15.71 -22.42 18.29
N THR A 51 16.94 -22.24 18.79
CA THR A 51 17.93 -23.32 18.91
C THR A 51 17.91 -24.02 20.27
N SER A 52 17.13 -23.51 21.22
CA SER A 52 16.98 -24.02 22.59
C SER A 52 16.49 -25.48 22.71
N TYR A 53 16.02 -26.08 21.60
CA TYR A 53 15.64 -27.50 21.51
C TYR A 53 16.81 -28.43 21.16
N LEU A 54 18.01 -27.90 20.89
CA LEU A 54 19.18 -28.70 20.52
C LEU A 54 20.07 -29.01 21.74
N PRO A 55 20.62 -30.23 21.83
CA PRO A 55 21.38 -30.68 22.99
C PRO A 55 22.75 -29.99 23.15
N ASP A 56 23.25 -29.37 22.08
CA ASP A 56 24.48 -28.55 22.09
C ASP A 56 24.10 -27.09 21.85
N GLY A 57 24.52 -26.19 22.76
CA GLY A 57 24.25 -24.76 22.65
C GLY A 57 24.98 -24.15 21.45
N ILE A 58 24.29 -24.02 20.32
CA ILE A 58 24.82 -23.34 19.14
C ILE A 58 24.78 -21.83 19.38
N ASP A 59 25.95 -21.19 19.27
CA ASP A 59 26.09 -19.74 19.41
C ASP A 59 25.74 -19.00 18.10
N LEU A 60 25.55 -17.67 18.21
CA LEU A 60 25.17 -16.85 17.07
C LEU A 60 26.24 -16.82 15.97
N LYS A 61 27.53 -16.94 16.32
CA LYS A 61 28.63 -16.92 15.33
C LYS A 61 28.56 -18.14 14.42
N GLN A 62 28.30 -19.31 14.99
CA GLN A 62 28.10 -20.54 14.25
C GLN A 62 26.88 -20.44 13.33
N LEU A 63 25.74 -19.95 13.86
CA LEU A 63 24.54 -19.72 13.05
C LEU A 63 24.80 -18.80 11.86
N LYS A 64 25.54 -17.71 12.05
CA LYS A 64 25.88 -16.77 10.97
C LYS A 64 26.75 -17.44 9.90
N SER A 65 27.75 -18.21 10.32
CA SER A 65 28.63 -18.97 9.42
C SER A 65 27.84 -19.98 8.57
N ASP A 66 26.93 -20.72 9.20
CA ASP A 66 26.12 -21.72 8.49
C ASP A 66 25.07 -21.09 7.59
N TYR A 67 24.44 -19.99 8.03
CA TYR A 67 23.54 -19.23 7.18
C TYR A 67 24.25 -18.65 5.95
N LYS A 68 25.45 -18.07 6.12
CA LYS A 68 26.26 -17.60 5.00
C LYS A 68 26.54 -18.70 3.97
N LYS A 69 26.97 -19.88 4.41
CA LYS A 69 27.19 -21.04 3.51
C LYS A 69 25.90 -21.47 2.80
N ALA A 70 24.77 -21.43 3.51
CA ALA A 70 23.47 -21.77 2.93
C ALA A 70 23.02 -20.75 1.88
N VAL A 71 23.30 -19.46 2.08
CA VAL A 71 23.06 -18.40 1.08
C VAL A 71 23.95 -18.60 -0.15
N GLU A 72 25.26 -18.78 0.06
CA GLU A 72 26.23 -18.94 -1.02
C GLU A 72 25.98 -20.23 -1.84
N SER A 73 25.48 -21.30 -1.23
CA SER A 73 25.12 -22.54 -1.95
C SER A 73 23.91 -22.38 -2.89
N HIS A 74 23.11 -21.34 -2.71
CA HIS A 74 22.01 -20.95 -3.61
C HIS A 74 22.44 -19.89 -4.63
N GLY A 75 23.75 -19.63 -4.78
CA GLY A 75 24.27 -18.71 -5.78
C GLY A 75 24.01 -17.23 -5.48
N ILE A 76 23.69 -16.89 -4.23
CA ILE A 76 23.56 -15.51 -3.76
C ILE A 76 24.86 -15.14 -3.06
N ALA A 77 25.52 -14.07 -3.51
CA ALA A 77 26.76 -13.64 -2.88
C ALA A 77 26.45 -12.98 -1.52
N TRP A 78 27.27 -13.24 -0.51
CA TRP A 78 27.02 -12.76 0.85
C TRP A 78 27.01 -11.22 0.96
N ASP A 79 27.73 -10.53 0.08
CA ASP A 79 27.74 -9.06 -0.02
C ASP A 79 26.45 -8.48 -0.62
N GLU A 80 25.61 -9.30 -1.26
CA GLU A 80 24.24 -8.92 -1.65
C GLU A 80 23.27 -8.92 -0.44
N ILE A 81 23.69 -9.48 0.71
CA ILE A 81 22.89 -9.54 1.94
C ILE A 81 23.33 -8.42 2.88
N LYS A 82 22.40 -7.55 3.25
CA LYS A 82 22.66 -6.54 4.28
C LYS A 82 22.41 -7.14 5.67
N GLU A 83 23.46 -7.21 6.47
CA GLU A 83 23.35 -7.50 7.90
C GLU A 83 22.89 -6.25 8.65
N THR A 84 21.91 -6.42 9.55
CA THR A 84 21.34 -5.34 10.38
C THR A 84 21.00 -4.10 9.54
N PRO A 85 20.06 -4.21 8.58
CA PRO A 85 19.73 -3.11 7.66
C PRO A 85 19.26 -1.84 8.38
N HIS A 86 18.83 -1.99 9.63
CA HIS A 86 18.54 -0.92 10.57
C HIS A 86 19.27 -1.18 11.88
N GLU A 87 19.73 -0.12 12.56
CA GLU A 87 20.49 -0.19 13.81
C GLU A 87 19.70 -0.85 14.97
N PHE A 88 18.37 -0.83 14.89
CA PHE A 88 17.46 -1.33 15.93
C PHE A 88 16.31 -2.10 15.29
N GLY A 89 16.52 -3.38 15.03
CA GLY A 89 15.58 -4.23 14.30
C GLY A 89 15.29 -5.52 15.04
N PHE A 90 16.33 -6.29 15.35
CA PHE A 90 16.19 -7.58 16.01
C PHE A 90 15.65 -7.44 17.45
N GLU A 91 16.08 -6.40 18.15
CA GLU A 91 15.70 -6.07 19.53
C GLU A 91 14.19 -5.83 19.67
N THR A 92 13.55 -5.32 18.62
CA THR A 92 12.09 -5.07 18.59
C THR A 92 11.27 -6.36 18.61
N MET A 93 11.90 -7.50 18.36
CA MET A 93 11.23 -8.79 18.26
C MET A 93 10.97 -9.45 19.63
N GLY A 94 11.61 -8.98 20.70
CA GLY A 94 11.34 -9.45 22.07
C GLY A 94 11.77 -10.90 22.36
N TYR A 95 12.75 -11.44 21.63
CA TYR A 95 13.21 -12.82 21.81
C TYR A 95 14.16 -13.05 22.99
N ASP A 96 14.55 -12.00 23.74
CA ASP A 96 15.46 -12.07 24.90
C ASP A 96 16.74 -12.92 24.66
N LYS A 97 17.22 -12.91 23.41
CA LYS A 97 18.37 -13.67 22.91
C LYS A 97 19.16 -12.83 21.92
N GLU A 98 20.38 -13.26 21.60
CA GLU A 98 21.15 -12.64 20.52
C GLU A 98 20.61 -13.07 19.14
N GLY A 99 20.65 -12.14 18.20
CA GLY A 99 20.31 -12.39 16.81
C GLY A 99 20.62 -11.19 15.91
N ALA A 100 20.26 -11.33 14.64
CA ALA A 100 20.42 -10.29 13.64
C ALA A 100 19.28 -10.35 12.61
N VAL A 101 19.01 -9.24 11.95
CA VAL A 101 18.13 -9.16 10.79
C VAL A 101 18.99 -9.09 9.53
N TYR A 102 18.58 -9.80 8.48
CA TYR A 102 19.21 -9.78 7.17
C TYR A 102 18.20 -9.35 6.12
N GLU A 103 18.63 -8.50 5.20
CA GLU A 103 17.84 -8.03 4.06
C GLU A 103 18.48 -8.46 2.74
N PHE A 104 17.67 -8.99 1.84
CA PHE A 104 18.05 -9.27 0.46
C PHE A 104 17.13 -8.51 -0.49
N THR A 105 17.73 -7.88 -1.50
CA THR A 105 17.03 -7.12 -2.54
C THR A 105 17.46 -7.58 -3.93
N THR A 106 16.52 -7.82 -4.83
CA THR A 106 16.82 -8.22 -6.22
C THR A 106 15.67 -7.89 -7.15
N THR A 107 15.93 -7.76 -8.44
CA THR A 107 14.91 -7.69 -9.50
C THR A 107 14.58 -9.07 -10.09
N SER A 108 15.30 -10.13 -9.68
CA SER A 108 15.07 -11.49 -10.18
C SER A 108 14.09 -12.26 -9.29
N VAL A 109 12.96 -12.65 -9.86
CA VAL A 109 11.98 -13.56 -9.22
C VAL A 109 12.65 -14.87 -8.82
N GLU A 110 13.55 -15.39 -9.64
CA GLU A 110 14.27 -16.64 -9.37
C GLU A 110 15.19 -16.50 -8.16
N LYS A 111 16.06 -15.48 -8.14
CA LYS A 111 16.94 -15.24 -6.98
C LYS A 111 16.13 -14.98 -5.70
N MET A 112 15.02 -14.24 -5.77
CA MET A 112 14.16 -14.03 -4.61
C MET A 112 13.51 -15.32 -4.12
N ARG A 113 13.06 -16.18 -5.04
CA ARG A 113 12.50 -17.50 -4.70
C ARG A 113 13.56 -18.37 -4.02
N ASP A 114 14.78 -18.38 -4.55
CA ASP A 114 15.90 -19.14 -3.98
C ASP A 114 16.24 -18.62 -2.59
N PHE A 115 16.35 -17.29 -2.41
CA PHE A 115 16.59 -16.66 -1.11
C PHE A 115 15.53 -17.06 -0.08
N LEU A 116 14.25 -16.93 -0.43
CA LEU A 116 13.16 -17.33 0.45
C LEU A 116 13.22 -18.83 0.74
N GLY A 117 13.65 -19.66 -0.23
CA GLY A 117 13.79 -21.10 -0.11
C GLY A 117 14.88 -21.57 0.85
N ILE A 118 15.85 -20.72 1.20
CA ILE A 118 16.97 -21.09 2.07
C ILE A 118 16.47 -21.57 3.43
N ARG A 119 16.94 -22.75 3.82
CA ARG A 119 16.72 -23.31 5.16
C ARG A 119 18.04 -23.38 5.90
N SER A 120 18.14 -22.65 6.99
CA SER A 120 19.23 -22.74 7.95
C SER A 120 18.65 -22.69 9.36
N LEU A 121 19.36 -23.28 10.31
CA LEU A 121 18.96 -23.26 11.71
C LEU A 121 18.88 -21.82 12.22
N GLY A 122 17.85 -21.53 13.03
CA GLY A 122 17.66 -20.21 13.63
C GLY A 122 17.15 -19.13 12.68
N VAL A 123 16.95 -19.43 11.39
CA VAL A 123 16.40 -18.49 10.40
C VAL A 123 14.88 -18.47 10.45
N GLN A 124 14.30 -17.27 10.51
CA GLN A 124 12.86 -17.04 10.38
C GLN A 124 12.59 -15.96 9.35
N ARG A 125 11.62 -16.19 8.46
CA ARG A 125 11.16 -15.16 7.51
C ARG A 125 10.33 -14.11 8.25
N LEU A 126 10.63 -12.84 8.01
CA LEU A 126 9.92 -11.70 8.62
C LEU A 126 8.95 -11.08 7.64
N ASN A 127 9.48 -10.61 6.50
CA ASN A 127 8.69 -9.90 5.51
C ASN A 127 9.19 -10.17 4.09
N ALA A 128 8.29 -10.04 3.12
CA ALA A 128 8.58 -10.04 1.69
C ALA A 128 7.67 -9.01 1.00
N VAL A 129 8.29 -8.03 0.37
CA VAL A 129 7.60 -6.90 -0.28
C VAL A 129 8.13 -6.69 -1.69
N ALA A 130 7.31 -6.06 -2.52
CA ALA A 130 7.71 -5.49 -3.80
C ALA A 130 7.81 -3.97 -3.65
N ILE A 131 8.92 -3.42 -4.11
CA ILE A 131 9.19 -1.98 -4.17
C ILE A 131 8.93 -1.54 -5.61
N LEU A 132 8.09 -0.53 -5.76
CA LEU A 132 7.74 0.07 -7.05
C LEU A 132 7.82 1.59 -6.96
N GLU A 133 7.97 2.25 -8.10
CA GLU A 133 7.93 3.71 -8.21
C GLU A 133 6.91 4.10 -9.28
N ILE A 134 5.96 4.96 -8.91
CA ILE A 134 4.98 5.49 -9.85
C ILE A 134 5.54 6.78 -10.46
N ASP A 135 5.85 6.73 -11.74
CA ASP A 135 6.35 7.89 -12.47
C ASP A 135 5.23 8.90 -12.81
N PRO A 136 5.54 10.16 -13.20
CA PRO A 136 4.52 11.15 -13.50
C PRO A 136 3.55 10.80 -14.64
N ASN A 137 3.99 10.05 -15.65
CA ASN A 137 3.12 9.60 -16.74
C ASN A 137 2.18 8.48 -16.29
N GLU A 138 2.69 7.53 -15.50
CA GLU A 138 1.90 6.47 -14.89
C GLU A 138 0.88 7.06 -13.91
N ALA A 139 1.29 8.02 -13.08
CA ALA A 139 0.41 8.75 -12.18
C ALA A 139 -0.73 9.42 -12.96
N ARG A 140 -0.43 10.14 -14.05
CA ARG A 140 -1.46 10.73 -14.92
C ARG A 140 -2.43 9.69 -15.45
N SER A 141 -1.92 8.57 -15.97
CA SER A 141 -2.76 7.48 -16.49
C SER A 141 -3.65 6.88 -15.39
N LEU A 142 -3.12 6.71 -14.18
CA LEU A 142 -3.86 6.19 -13.04
C LEU A 142 -4.94 7.16 -12.57
N SER A 143 -4.65 8.46 -12.55
CA SER A 143 -5.64 9.50 -12.26
C SER A 143 -6.77 9.52 -13.29
N GLU A 144 -6.46 9.41 -14.59
CA GLU A 144 -7.47 9.33 -15.65
C GLU A 144 -8.39 8.11 -15.50
N MET A 145 -7.80 6.94 -15.22
CA MET A 145 -8.56 5.70 -14.98
C MET A 145 -9.43 5.81 -13.73
N ALA A 146 -8.89 6.32 -12.62
CA ALA A 146 -9.63 6.51 -11.38
C ALA A 146 -10.74 7.55 -11.54
N LEU A 147 -10.51 8.65 -12.27
CA LEU A 147 -11.56 9.63 -12.56
C LEU A 147 -12.69 9.02 -13.40
N LYS A 148 -12.37 8.18 -14.38
CA LYS A 148 -13.38 7.47 -15.18
C LYS A 148 -14.24 6.53 -14.31
N ASP A 149 -13.62 5.78 -13.39
CA ASP A 149 -14.32 4.95 -12.40
C ASP A 149 -15.19 5.81 -11.47
N ALA A 150 -14.68 6.95 -11.00
CA ALA A 150 -15.41 7.90 -10.18
C ALA A 150 -16.68 8.40 -10.87
N THR A 151 -16.55 8.85 -12.13
CA THR A 151 -17.68 9.34 -12.94
C THR A 151 -18.71 8.24 -13.16
N ALA A 152 -18.29 7.02 -13.48
CA ALA A 152 -19.21 5.89 -13.67
C ALA A 152 -20.01 5.57 -12.40
N LYS A 153 -19.34 5.50 -11.25
CA LYS A 153 -19.99 5.28 -9.94
C LYS A 153 -20.94 6.41 -9.56
N ALA A 154 -20.48 7.66 -9.69
CA ALA A 154 -21.28 8.81 -9.33
C ALA A 154 -22.50 8.96 -10.25
N ASN A 155 -22.37 8.65 -11.54
CA ASN A 155 -23.49 8.65 -12.48
C ASN A 155 -24.55 7.59 -12.11
N ALA A 156 -24.12 6.38 -11.73
CA ALA A 156 -25.05 5.34 -11.28
C ALA A 156 -25.82 5.78 -10.02
N ILE A 157 -25.13 6.43 -9.07
CA ILE A 157 -25.76 6.97 -7.85
C ILE A 157 -26.74 8.11 -8.20
N ALA A 158 -26.34 9.04 -9.08
CA ALA A 158 -27.21 10.14 -9.50
C ALA A 158 -28.52 9.64 -10.12
N LEU A 159 -28.42 8.68 -11.06
CA LEU A 159 -29.59 8.05 -11.69
C LEU A 159 -30.48 7.34 -10.66
N ALA A 160 -29.90 6.66 -9.67
CA ALA A 160 -30.65 6.03 -8.59
C ALA A 160 -31.38 7.05 -7.68
N LEU A 161 -30.87 8.28 -7.58
CA LEU A 161 -31.50 9.41 -6.88
C LEU A 161 -32.53 10.16 -7.75
N GLY A 162 -32.71 9.78 -9.01
CA GLY A 162 -33.56 10.50 -9.95
C GLY A 162 -32.99 11.86 -10.37
N LYS A 163 -31.65 12.00 -10.35
CA LYS A 163 -30.92 13.22 -10.67
C LYS A 163 -29.92 13.01 -11.80
N GLU A 164 -29.44 14.10 -12.39
CA GLU A 164 -28.31 14.08 -13.32
C GLU A 164 -26.98 14.31 -12.59
N LEU A 165 -25.91 13.72 -13.10
CA LEU A 165 -24.57 13.98 -12.56
C LEU A 165 -24.11 15.38 -12.97
N GLY A 166 -23.70 16.18 -12.00
CA GLY A 166 -23.16 17.52 -12.18
C GLY A 166 -21.64 17.53 -12.39
N THR A 167 -21.04 18.71 -12.24
CA THR A 167 -19.59 18.90 -12.36
C THR A 167 -18.85 18.34 -11.15
N VAL A 168 -17.56 18.06 -11.32
CA VAL A 168 -16.65 17.77 -10.20
C VAL A 168 -16.49 19.03 -9.36
N GLU A 169 -16.71 18.91 -8.05
CA GLU A 169 -16.54 19.99 -7.07
C GLU A 169 -15.22 19.89 -6.31
N ALA A 170 -14.74 18.66 -6.04
CA ALA A 170 -13.48 18.42 -5.36
C ALA A 170 -12.85 17.09 -5.76
N VAL A 171 -11.51 17.06 -5.77
CA VAL A 171 -10.69 15.85 -5.89
C VAL A 171 -9.68 15.86 -4.75
N GLU A 172 -9.63 14.78 -4.00
CA GLU A 172 -8.64 14.55 -2.94
C GLU A 172 -7.78 13.35 -3.32
N ASP A 173 -6.49 13.60 -3.46
CA ASP A 173 -5.45 12.62 -3.75
C ASP A 173 -4.45 12.57 -2.58
N ASN A 174 -4.29 11.38 -2.00
CA ASN A 174 -3.34 11.11 -0.92
C ASN A 174 -2.30 10.07 -1.34
N GLN A 175 -2.12 9.83 -2.64
CA GLN A 175 -1.17 8.86 -3.19
C GLN A 175 0.23 9.46 -3.33
N PHE A 176 1.25 8.59 -3.30
CA PHE A 176 2.64 9.00 -3.46
C PHE A 176 3.03 9.00 -4.93
N MET A 177 3.62 10.09 -5.42
CA MET A 177 4.16 10.22 -6.78
C MET A 177 5.67 10.45 -6.71
N GLY A 178 6.43 9.79 -7.59
CA GLY A 178 7.90 9.93 -7.64
C GLY A 178 8.61 9.47 -6.36
N LYS A 179 8.00 8.54 -5.63
CA LYS A 179 8.58 7.91 -4.45
C LYS A 179 8.45 6.40 -4.58
N GLN A 180 9.44 5.70 -4.04
CA GLN A 180 9.35 4.26 -3.87
C GLN A 180 8.27 3.92 -2.84
N VAL A 181 7.39 2.99 -3.22
CA VAL A 181 6.31 2.46 -2.38
C VAL A 181 6.55 0.98 -2.19
N GLU A 182 6.44 0.53 -0.94
CA GLU A 182 6.47 -0.90 -0.62
C GLU A 182 5.06 -1.45 -0.65
N THR A 183 4.88 -2.52 -1.41
CA THR A 183 3.64 -3.29 -1.49
C THR A 183 3.90 -4.69 -0.96
N SER A 184 3.02 -5.17 -0.09
CA SER A 184 3.12 -6.52 0.43
C SER A 184 2.89 -7.55 -0.68
N ILE A 185 3.68 -8.63 -0.67
CA ILE A 185 3.47 -9.76 -1.57
C ILE A 185 2.48 -10.73 -0.92
N TYR A 186 1.31 -10.90 -1.53
CA TYR A 186 0.27 -11.84 -1.09
C TYR A 186 0.05 -12.96 -2.13
N TYR A 187 -0.34 -14.14 -1.65
CA TYR A 187 -0.44 -15.36 -2.48
C TYR A 187 -1.59 -15.34 -3.51
N ASP A 188 -2.57 -14.45 -3.33
CA ASP A 188 -3.77 -14.33 -4.14
C ASP A 188 -3.77 -13.10 -5.04
N ARG A 189 -2.64 -12.38 -5.12
CA ARG A 189 -2.50 -11.14 -5.89
C ARG A 189 -1.24 -11.13 -6.77
N PRO A 190 -1.27 -10.43 -7.91
CA PRO A 190 -0.07 -10.15 -8.67
C PRO A 190 0.97 -9.40 -7.82
N VAL A 191 2.24 -9.73 -8.00
CA VAL A 191 3.32 -8.99 -7.35
C VAL A 191 3.47 -7.62 -8.01
N GLY A 192 3.72 -6.58 -7.21
CA GLY A 192 3.78 -5.20 -7.71
C GLY A 192 2.41 -4.57 -7.95
N GLU A 193 1.33 -5.19 -7.46
CA GLU A 193 0.00 -4.57 -7.49
C GLU A 193 -0.03 -3.33 -6.60
N TYR A 194 -0.36 -2.19 -7.20
CA TYR A 194 -0.60 -0.93 -6.53
C TYR A 194 -2.02 -0.45 -6.83
N ILE A 195 -2.80 -0.21 -5.77
CA ILE A 195 -4.17 0.29 -5.88
C ILE A 195 -4.13 1.80 -5.65
N TYR A 196 -4.15 2.55 -6.74
CA TYR A 196 -4.27 3.99 -6.73
C TYR A 196 -5.72 4.38 -6.40
N THR A 197 -5.92 5.30 -5.45
CA THR A 197 -7.27 5.72 -5.02
C THR A 197 -7.42 7.23 -5.01
N LEU A 198 -8.58 7.69 -5.49
CA LEU A 198 -9.00 9.08 -5.46
C LEU A 198 -10.36 9.21 -4.78
N GLN A 199 -10.53 10.26 -3.98
CA GLN A 199 -11.87 10.68 -3.57
C GLN A 199 -12.33 11.84 -4.45
N VAL A 200 -13.53 11.71 -5.00
CA VAL A 200 -14.09 12.72 -5.90
C VAL A 200 -15.48 13.07 -5.42
N VAL A 201 -15.77 14.37 -5.38
CA VAL A 201 -17.08 14.93 -5.05
C VAL A 201 -17.68 15.52 -6.31
N PHE A 202 -18.88 15.10 -6.65
CA PHE A 202 -19.66 15.63 -7.77
C PHE A 202 -20.89 16.36 -7.24
N ALA A 203 -21.27 17.45 -7.91
CA ALA A 203 -22.60 18.01 -7.76
C ALA A 203 -23.67 17.09 -8.39
N THR A 204 -24.93 17.26 -8.00
CA THR A 204 -26.08 16.76 -8.76
C THR A 204 -26.85 17.91 -9.41
N LYS A 205 -27.52 17.62 -10.52
CA LYS A 205 -28.46 18.53 -11.19
C LYS A 205 -29.86 17.92 -11.22
#